data_AF-A0A0D3A208-F1
#
_entry.id   AF-A0A0D3A208-F1
#
_cell.length_a   1.000
_cell.length_b   1.000
_cell.length_c   1.000
_cell.angle_alpha   90.00
_cell.angle_beta   90.00
_cell.angle_gamma   90.00
#
_symmetry.space_group_name_H-M   'P 1'
#
loop_
_entity.id
_entity.type
_entity.pdbx_description
1 polymer ?
#
loop_
_entity_poly.entity_id
_entity_poly.type
_entity_poly.pdbx_seq_one_letter_code
_entity_poly.pdbx_strand_id
1 'polypeptide(L)'
;MVTHPILADKRFLLVLTKFDLLEEKIEEVHLRTCEWFEDFNPLISQNQTSRHNPPMAQRAFYYVGFQFKRLYDSLVGPFGGRSFRPKLFVSQVSLDSDTVDNALRYAREILKWHVEETSMFQ
;
A
#
# COMPACT_ATOMS: atom_id res chain seq x y z
N MET A 1 8.76 -11.31 -11.30
CA MET A 1 7.52 -10.52 -11.07
C MET A 1 6.63 -11.26 -10.08
N VAL A 2 5.68 -10.59 -9.41
CA VAL A 2 4.79 -11.18 -8.38
C VAL A 2 3.94 -12.36 -8.89
N THR A 3 3.82 -12.50 -10.21
CA THR A 3 3.12 -13.59 -10.90
C THR A 3 3.95 -14.86 -11.09
N HIS A 4 5.22 -14.87 -10.67
CA HIS A 4 6.09 -16.02 -10.84
C HIS A 4 5.56 -17.23 -10.03
N PRO A 5 5.52 -18.46 -10.59
CA PRO A 5 4.91 -19.63 -9.93
C PRO A 5 5.47 -19.94 -8.53
N ILE A 6 6.78 -19.76 -8.32
CA ILE A 6 7.43 -19.97 -7.00
C ILE A 6 6.89 -19.02 -5.92
N LEU A 7 6.30 -17.88 -6.31
CA LEU A 7 5.76 -16.88 -5.40
C LEU A 7 4.24 -16.99 -5.25
N ALA A 8 3.62 -18.01 -5.85
CA ALA A 8 2.16 -18.14 -5.95
C ALA A 8 1.43 -18.20 -4.60
N ASP A 9 2.12 -18.65 -3.55
CA ASP A 9 1.65 -18.82 -2.18
C ASP A 9 2.26 -17.79 -1.21
N LYS A 10 2.99 -16.79 -1.72
CA LYS A 10 3.71 -15.82 -0.89
C LYS A 10 2.92 -14.53 -0.72
N ARG A 11 2.90 -14.01 0.50
CA ARG A 11 2.39 -12.67 0.81
C ARG A 11 3.48 -11.64 0.51
N PHE A 12 3.07 -10.46 0.08
CA PHE A 12 4.00 -9.37 -0.25
C PHE A 12 3.77 -8.18 0.68
N LEU A 13 4.85 -7.58 1.16
CA LEU A 13 4.83 -6.29 1.83
C LEU A 13 5.48 -5.25 0.89
N LEU A 14 4.68 -4.31 0.42
CA LEU A 14 5.16 -3.14 -0.29
C LEU A 14 5.57 -2.07 0.73
N VAL A 15 6.85 -1.73 0.71
CA VAL A 15 7.39 -0.62 1.49
C VAL A 15 7.42 0.61 0.60
N LEU A 16 6.53 1.56 0.89
CA LEU A 16 6.52 2.85 0.23
C LEU A 16 7.44 3.80 0.99
N THR A 17 8.37 4.42 0.28
CA THR A 17 9.36 5.36 0.83
C THR A 17 9.22 6.73 0.16
N LYS A 18 10.04 7.70 0.58
CA LYS A 18 10.15 9.03 -0.04
C LYS A 18 8.87 9.86 0.08
N PHE A 19 8.20 9.78 1.23
CA PHE A 19 7.04 10.61 1.53
C PHE A 19 7.39 12.10 1.52
N ASP A 20 8.54 12.45 2.08
CA ASP A 20 9.15 13.77 2.09
C ASP A 20 9.26 14.38 0.69
N LEU A 21 9.78 13.61 -0.27
CA LEU A 21 9.91 14.08 -1.67
C LEU A 21 8.55 14.22 -2.36
N LEU A 22 7.57 13.37 -2.03
CA LEU A 22 6.21 13.52 -2.56
C LEU A 22 5.56 14.78 -2.00
N GLU A 23 5.74 15.05 -0.71
CA GLU A 23 5.21 16.23 -0.03
C GLU A 23 5.74 17.51 -0.68
N GLU A 24 7.07 17.64 -0.82
CA GLU A 24 7.71 18.76 -1.52
C GLU A 24 7.19 18.90 -2.95
N LYS A 25 7.05 17.77 -3.68
CA LYS A 25 6.67 17.84 -5.09
C LYS A 25 5.22 18.30 -5.32
N ILE A 26 4.32 17.97 -4.41
CA ILE A 26 2.90 18.36 -4.50
C ILE A 26 2.73 19.87 -4.27
N GLU A 27 3.64 20.50 -3.51
CA GLU A 27 3.65 21.96 -3.34
C GLU A 27 4.06 22.67 -4.64
N GLU A 28 5.01 22.11 -5.39
CA GLU A 28 5.45 22.67 -6.66
C GLU A 28 4.49 22.38 -7.83
N VAL A 29 3.96 21.16 -7.90
CA VAL A 29 3.23 20.64 -9.07
C VAL A 29 1.92 20.01 -8.63
N HIS A 30 0.82 20.47 -9.23
CA HIS A 30 -0.50 19.91 -8.98
C HIS A 30 -0.58 18.44 -9.40
N LEU A 31 -1.05 17.58 -8.50
CA LEU A 31 -1.23 16.13 -8.72
C LEU A 31 -1.97 15.78 -10.02
N ARG A 32 -2.96 16.60 -10.42
CA ARG A 32 -3.75 16.39 -11.65
C ARG A 32 -2.95 16.43 -12.94
N THR A 33 -1.73 16.98 -12.91
CA THR A 33 -0.83 16.97 -14.08
C THR A 33 -0.07 15.65 -14.24
N CYS A 34 -0.08 14.80 -13.21
CA CYS A 34 0.52 13.49 -13.23
C CYS A 34 -0.54 12.45 -13.58
N GLU A 35 -0.36 11.73 -14.70
CA GLU A 35 -1.29 10.70 -15.18
C GLU A 35 -1.54 9.58 -14.15
N TRP A 36 -0.57 9.33 -13.28
CA TRP A 36 -0.73 8.37 -12.18
C TRP A 36 -1.81 8.77 -11.16
N PHE A 37 -2.21 10.04 -11.14
CA PHE A 37 -3.24 10.60 -10.26
C PHE A 37 -4.45 11.12 -11.06
N GLU A 38 -4.66 10.68 -12.30
CA GLU A 38 -5.77 11.16 -13.13
C GLU A 38 -7.14 10.88 -12.49
N ASP A 39 -7.34 9.69 -11.91
CA ASP A 39 -8.55 9.32 -11.17
C ASP A 39 -8.49 9.65 -9.66
N PHE A 40 -7.47 10.42 -9.21
CA PHE A 40 -7.32 10.82 -7.82
C PHE A 40 -8.39 11.84 -7.41
N ASN A 41 -9.37 11.37 -6.66
CA ASN A 41 -10.40 12.20 -6.04
C ASN A 41 -10.30 12.11 -4.52
N PRO A 42 -9.52 12.97 -3.86
CA PRO A 42 -9.45 12.97 -2.41
C PRO A 42 -10.83 13.36 -1.88
N LEU A 43 -11.55 12.45 -1.21
CA LEU A 43 -12.82 12.78 -0.55
C LEU A 43 -12.54 13.85 0.51
N ILE A 44 -12.78 15.11 0.15
CA ILE A 44 -12.65 16.24 1.06
C ILE A 44 -13.94 16.31 1.85
N SER A 45 -13.87 16.05 3.15
CA SER A 45 -14.94 16.45 4.06
C SER A 45 -15.25 17.93 3.80
N GLN A 46 -16.53 18.27 3.60
CA GLN A 46 -17.01 19.64 3.29
C GLN A 46 -16.46 20.71 4.25
N ASN A 47 -16.03 20.32 5.45
CA ASN A 47 -15.27 21.18 6.35
C ASN A 47 -13.78 21.16 6.02
N GLN A 48 -13.37 21.96 5.02
CA GLN A 48 -11.98 22.23 4.68
C GLN A 48 -11.17 22.82 5.85
N THR A 49 -11.85 23.40 6.85
CA THR A 49 -11.27 24.02 8.05
C THR A 49 -11.08 23.05 9.22
N SER A 50 -11.49 21.78 9.09
CA SER A 50 -11.29 20.81 10.15
C SER A 50 -9.82 20.39 10.20
N ARG A 51 -9.17 20.63 11.35
CA ARG A 51 -7.80 20.15 11.67
C ARG A 51 -7.66 18.62 11.58
N HIS A 52 -8.76 17.89 11.36
CA HIS A 52 -8.77 16.43 11.20
C HIS A 52 -8.60 15.94 9.75
N ASN A 53 -8.52 16.84 8.78
CA ASN A 53 -8.27 16.45 7.40
C ASN A 53 -6.79 16.09 7.22
N PRO A 54 -6.45 14.86 6.76
CA PRO A 54 -5.06 14.49 6.51
C PRO A 54 -4.48 15.37 5.39
N PRO A 55 -3.18 15.72 5.45
CA PRO A 55 -2.49 16.49 4.41
C PRO A 55 -2.68 15.89 3.01
N MET A 56 -2.63 16.73 1.97
CA MET A 56 -2.78 16.28 0.59
C MET A 56 -1.74 15.20 0.22
N ALA A 57 -0.49 15.39 0.65
CA ALA A 57 0.58 14.42 0.48
C ALA A 57 0.23 13.06 1.09
N GLN A 58 -0.32 13.04 2.31
CA GLN A 58 -0.77 11.82 2.97
C GLN A 58 -1.87 11.10 2.16
N ARG A 59 -2.86 11.84 1.64
CA ARG A 59 -3.93 11.29 0.80
C ARG A 59 -3.39 10.71 -0.50
N ALA A 60 -2.50 11.44 -1.16
CA ALA A 60 -1.85 11.01 -2.39
C ALA A 60 -1.02 9.73 -2.17
N PHE A 61 -0.26 9.68 -1.07
CA PHE A 61 0.55 8.54 -0.70
C PHE A 61 -0.30 7.28 -0.43
N TYR A 62 -1.42 7.42 0.29
CA TYR A 62 -2.38 6.32 0.47
C TYR A 62 -2.98 5.85 -0.85
N TYR A 63 -3.32 6.79 -1.73
CA TYR A 63 -3.84 6.47 -3.05
C TYR A 63 -2.83 5.68 -3.90
N VAL A 64 -1.53 6.02 -3.87
CA VAL A 64 -0.48 5.21 -4.51
C VAL A 64 -0.50 3.77 -3.99
N GLY A 65 -0.56 3.59 -2.67
CA GLY A 65 -0.70 2.27 -2.06
C GLY A 65 -1.95 1.52 -2.51
N PHE A 66 -3.07 2.21 -2.65
CA PHE A 66 -4.31 1.63 -3.20
C PHE A 66 -4.15 1.22 -4.67
N GLN A 67 -3.50 2.04 -5.50
CA GLN A 67 -3.25 1.70 -6.90
C GLN A 67 -2.41 0.43 -7.05
N PHE A 68 -1.36 0.26 -6.23
CA PHE A 68 -0.58 -0.97 -6.20
C PHE A 68 -1.40 -2.18 -5.77
N LYS A 69 -2.30 -2.04 -4.78
CA LYS A 69 -3.22 -3.12 -4.39
C LYS A 69 -4.18 -3.48 -5.52
N ARG A 70 -4.79 -2.49 -6.17
CA ARG A 70 -5.68 -2.67 -7.33
C ARG A 70 -4.97 -3.40 -8.47
N LEU A 71 -3.75 -3.00 -8.79
CA LEU A 71 -2.92 -3.67 -9.79
C LEU A 71 -2.61 -5.11 -9.38
N TYR A 72 -2.18 -5.32 -8.13
CA TYR A 72 -1.85 -6.65 -7.63
C TYR A 72 -3.05 -7.60 -7.67
N ASP A 73 -4.23 -7.14 -7.26
CA ASP A 73 -5.47 -7.91 -7.34
C ASP A 73 -5.84 -8.26 -8.79
N SER A 74 -5.60 -7.35 -9.74
CA SER A 74 -5.81 -7.62 -11.17
C SER A 74 -4.85 -8.69 -11.72
N LEU A 75 -3.63 -8.77 -11.19
CA LEU A 75 -2.62 -9.73 -11.61
C LEU A 75 -2.84 -11.12 -11.01
N VAL A 76 -3.32 -11.19 -9.76
CA VAL A 76 -3.50 -12.45 -9.03
C VAL A 76 -4.93 -13.00 -9.16
N GLY A 77 -5.92 -12.13 -9.38
CA GLY A 77 -7.34 -12.46 -9.50
C GLY A 77 -7.70 -13.50 -10.58
N PRO A 78 -7.12 -13.47 -11.79
CA PRO A 78 -7.39 -14.45 -12.85
C PRO A 78 -7.00 -15.89 -12.52
N PHE A 79 -6.13 -16.12 -11.52
CA PHE A 79 -5.75 -17.47 -11.07
C PHE A 79 -6.81 -18.06 -10.11
N GLY A 80 -8.08 -17.94 -10.49
CA GLY A 80 -9.30 -18.26 -9.74
C GLY A 80 -9.56 -19.74 -9.49
N GLY A 81 -8.57 -20.46 -8.98
CA GLY A 81 -8.68 -21.82 -8.46
C GLY A 81 -7.78 -22.09 -7.25
N ARG A 82 -7.09 -21.06 -6.74
CA ARG A 82 -6.23 -21.21 -5.56
C ARG A 82 -7.06 -21.12 -4.28
N SER A 83 -6.87 -22.08 -3.39
CA SER A 83 -7.37 -22.02 -2.00
C SER A 83 -6.81 -20.81 -1.24
N PHE A 84 -5.59 -20.39 -1.62
CA PHE A 84 -4.91 -19.25 -1.03
C PHE A 84 -4.85 -18.06 -2.01
N ARG A 85 -5.40 -16.92 -1.61
CA ARG A 85 -5.19 -15.63 -2.28
C ARG A 85 -4.13 -14.83 -1.53
N PRO A 86 -2.87 -14.75 -2.03
CA PRO A 86 -1.85 -13.95 -1.38
C PRO A 86 -2.26 -12.49 -1.39
N LYS A 87 -2.17 -11.79 -0.25
CA LYS A 87 -2.51 -10.36 -0.11
C LYS A 87 -1.27 -9.49 -0.30
N LEU A 88 -1.46 -8.28 -0.85
CA LEU A 88 -0.48 -7.21 -0.82
C LEU A 88 -0.70 -6.31 0.40
N PHE A 89 0.26 -6.31 1.30
CA PHE A 89 0.33 -5.40 2.44
C PHE A 89 1.14 -4.16 2.05
N VAL A 90 0.88 -3.04 2.70
CA VAL A 90 1.54 -1.76 2.39
C VAL A 90 1.96 -1.11 3.70
N SER A 91 3.19 -0.61 3.75
CA SER A 91 3.71 0.16 4.88
C SER A 91 4.42 1.41 4.37
N GLN A 92 4.21 2.53 5.04
CA GLN A 92 4.94 3.77 4.83
C GLN A 92 6.20 3.75 5.69
N VAL A 93 7.35 4.05 5.10
CA VAL A 93 8.64 4.12 5.79
C VAL A 93 9.36 5.40 5.41
N SER A 94 9.90 6.08 6.42
CA SER A 94 10.81 7.22 6.29
C SER A 94 12.23 6.80 6.70
N LEU A 95 13.17 7.74 6.70
CA LEU A 95 14.58 7.46 7.03
C LEU A 95 14.84 7.32 8.54
N ASP A 96 13.82 7.46 9.38
CA ASP A 96 13.92 7.29 10.82
C ASP A 96 13.84 5.81 11.23
N SER A 97 14.54 5.46 12.30
CA SER A 97 14.61 4.09 12.78
C SER A 97 13.26 3.54 13.26
N ASP A 98 12.34 4.40 13.69
CA ASP A 98 11.07 3.97 14.28
C ASP A 98 10.12 3.46 13.19
N THR A 99 10.01 4.17 12.07
CA THR A 99 9.19 3.71 10.94
C THR A 99 9.74 2.44 10.30
N VAL A 100 11.06 2.29 10.24
CA VAL A 100 11.71 1.05 9.78
C VAL A 100 11.38 -0.11 10.73
N ASP A 101 11.54 0.07 12.05
CA ASP A 101 11.23 -0.98 13.02
C ASP A 101 9.73 -1.35 12.97
N ASN A 102 8.84 -0.37 12.81
CA ASN A 102 7.41 -0.60 12.66
C ASN A 102 7.08 -1.42 11.40
N ALA A 103 7.73 -1.14 10.26
CA ALA A 103 7.54 -1.93 9.04
C ALA A 103 8.06 -3.38 9.21
N LEU A 104 9.18 -3.57 9.91
CA LEU A 104 9.70 -4.91 10.21
C LEU A 104 8.82 -5.66 11.21
N ARG A 105 8.27 -4.99 12.23
CA ARG A 105 7.24 -5.55 13.12
C ARG A 105 6.02 -6.00 12.32
N TYR A 106 5.56 -5.16 11.41
CA TYR A 106 4.42 -5.49 10.58
C TYR A 106 4.70 -6.70 9.67
N ALA A 107 5.90 -6.80 9.10
CA ALA A 107 6.34 -7.97 8.36
C ALA A 107 6.28 -9.25 9.22
N ARG A 108 6.69 -9.19 10.49
CA ARG A 108 6.59 -10.32 11.43
C ARG A 108 5.14 -10.75 11.66
N GLU A 109 4.23 -9.80 11.86
CA GLU A 109 2.80 -10.11 12.01
C GLU A 109 2.21 -10.75 10.74
N ILE A 110 2.58 -10.26 9.55
CA ILE A 110 2.16 -10.84 8.27
C ILE A 110 2.60 -12.31 8.14
N LEU A 111 3.82 -12.64 8.60
CA LEU A 111 4.32 -14.01 8.63
C LEU A 111 3.56 -14.87 9.64
N LYS A 112 3.30 -14.34 10.84
CA LYS A 112 2.53 -15.03 11.87
C LYS A 112 1.11 -15.38 11.38
N TRP A 113 0.40 -14.42 10.82
CA TRP A 113 -0.93 -14.64 10.23
C TRP A 113 -0.90 -15.65 9.07
N HIS A 114 0.24 -15.83 8.39
CA HIS A 114 0.35 -16.80 7.30
C HIS A 114 0.43 -18.22 7.85
N VAL A 115 1.21 -18.41 8.92
CA VAL A 115 1.29 -19.68 9.64
C VAL A 115 -0.08 -20.03 10.23
N GLU A 116 -0.71 -19.10 10.96
CA GLU A 116 -2.02 -19.32 11.58
C GLU A 116 -3.10 -19.71 10.56
N GLU A 117 -3.22 -19.00 9.44
CA GLU A 117 -4.16 -19.37 8.37
C GLU A 117 -3.84 -20.75 7.81
N THR A 118 -2.57 -21.09 7.59
CA THR A 118 -2.18 -22.39 7.01
C THR A 118 -2.44 -23.54 8.00
N SER A 119 -2.21 -23.32 9.30
CA SER A 119 -2.43 -24.31 10.36
C SER A 119 -3.90 -24.60 10.64
N MET A 120 -4.83 -23.68 10.33
CA MET A 120 -6.28 -23.91 10.46
C MET A 120 -6.87 -24.80 9.37
N PHE A 121 -6.11 -25.08 8.29
CA PHE A 121 -6.54 -25.95 7.19
C PHE A 121 -5.84 -27.33 7.19
N GLN A 122 -5.09 -27.67 8.24
CA GLN A 122 -4.56 -29.01 8.53
C GLN A 122 -5.44 -29.72 9.55
#